data_AF-A0A919R7L6-F1
#
_entry.id   AF-A0A919R7L6-F1
#
_cell.length_a   1.000
_cell.length_b   1.000
_cell.length_c   1.000
_cell.angle_alpha   90.00
_cell.angle_beta   90.00
_cell.angle_gamma   90.00
#
_symmetry.space_group_name_H-M   'P 1'
#
loop_
_entity.id
_entity.type
_entity.pdbx_description
1 polymer ?
#
loop_
_entity_poly.entity_id
_entity_poly.type
_entity_poly.pdbx_seq_one_letter_code
_entity_poly.pdbx_strand_id
1 'polypeptide(L)'
;MHPTNGHGGPGSGTPDGPPHQSGDPNGPTAPRPRQPARPLPGPAQRPEARPGDDRAGTFPPRPSPGPPPPPPPRPEPRPAPGRPAYGRPGPYGRPSHGDRPHHPGPGPARPPFAHPGPAANQGPFPPPGPGLAPYTAAHPPGPYRPPGPPGHPGHPGAYPPRPPYPPPGPPPNSSSGTSVLWAIAPLLTCGSATPFTMGYAAVKLRSKLLWLATVGYSVGLVAFVAGLSGSGDMYELLGALGISASWVGGTVHSLIIRNRVFESNDSPNDQAIALAQHRRELRQEARELAERDPALARELRIGRPDLPRQYDDGGLVDINHAPAPVIAQLPGLTDELAQRIVQARSEVGAFISAEDVSVALNLPPHLTPGLADLTVYIP
;
A
#
# COMPACT_ATOMS: atom_id res chain seq x y z
N MET A 1 7.07 16.95 -85.81
CA MET A 1 8.42 16.37 -86.03
C MET A 1 8.97 15.98 -84.66
N HIS A 2 9.27 14.70 -84.44
CA HIS A 2 10.20 14.27 -83.38
C HIS A 2 11.62 14.36 -83.94
N PRO A 3 12.63 14.73 -83.15
CA PRO A 3 13.38 13.75 -82.33
C PRO A 3 13.82 14.34 -80.95
N THR A 4 14.55 13.71 -80.02
CA THR A 4 14.81 12.32 -79.54
C THR A 4 15.61 12.44 -78.23
N ASN A 5 15.44 11.50 -77.27
CA ASN A 5 16.43 10.99 -76.29
C ASN A 5 17.19 11.99 -75.35
N GLY A 6 17.58 11.64 -74.13
CA GLY A 6 17.42 10.39 -73.36
C GLY A 6 18.51 10.22 -72.30
N HIS A 7 18.25 9.33 -71.32
CA HIS A 7 19.16 8.78 -70.29
C HIS A 7 19.63 9.63 -69.08
N GLY A 8 19.44 9.05 -67.89
CA GLY A 8 20.55 8.87 -66.91
C GLY A 8 20.42 9.58 -65.55
N GLY A 9 19.95 8.89 -64.51
CA GLY A 9 20.31 9.19 -63.10
C GLY A 9 21.46 8.27 -62.63
N PRO A 10 21.68 8.02 -61.32
CA PRO A 10 21.13 8.69 -60.11
C PRO A 10 22.24 9.19 -59.15
N GLY A 11 21.90 9.89 -58.05
CA GLY A 11 22.92 10.26 -57.04
C GLY A 11 22.44 11.05 -55.81
N SER A 12 22.27 10.35 -54.70
CA SER A 12 22.36 10.76 -53.27
C SER A 12 22.78 12.20 -52.87
N GLY A 13 22.12 12.76 -51.85
CA GLY A 13 22.72 13.79 -50.98
C GLY A 13 21.72 14.69 -50.24
N THR A 14 21.66 14.57 -48.91
CA THR A 14 20.93 15.45 -47.97
C THR A 14 21.27 16.95 -48.09
N PRO A 15 20.30 17.87 -47.97
CA PRO A 15 20.57 19.30 -47.75
C PRO A 15 20.78 19.63 -46.25
N ASP A 16 21.68 20.58 -45.98
CA ASP A 16 22.09 21.02 -44.64
C ASP A 16 20.97 21.70 -43.83
N GLY A 17 21.05 21.56 -42.51
CA GLY A 17 20.16 22.24 -41.55
C GLY A 17 20.65 23.63 -41.11
N PRO A 18 19.74 24.53 -40.70
CA PRO A 18 20.08 25.88 -40.21
C PRO A 18 20.66 25.86 -38.77
N PRO A 19 21.35 26.94 -38.35
CA PRO A 19 22.32 26.88 -37.25
C PRO A 19 21.73 26.97 -35.83
N HIS A 20 22.51 26.44 -34.87
CA HIS A 20 22.26 26.54 -33.43
C HIS A 20 22.22 27.99 -32.93
N GLN A 21 21.19 28.31 -32.12
CA GLN A 21 21.23 29.45 -31.20
C GLN A 21 21.50 28.95 -29.77
N SER A 22 22.66 29.29 -29.23
CA SER A 22 22.98 29.17 -27.81
C SER A 22 22.59 30.46 -27.07
N GLY A 23 21.56 30.41 -26.23
CA GLY A 23 21.13 31.51 -25.38
C GLY A 23 21.37 31.21 -23.90
N ASP A 24 22.19 32.03 -23.24
CA ASP A 24 22.53 31.91 -21.82
C ASP A 24 21.31 32.16 -20.89
N PRO A 25 21.13 31.38 -19.80
CA PRO A 25 19.94 31.49 -18.95
C PRO A 25 20.07 32.47 -17.77
N ASN A 26 21.14 33.29 -17.69
CA ASN A 26 21.41 34.17 -16.54
C ASN A 26 21.59 35.65 -16.93
N GLY A 27 20.46 36.37 -17.06
CA GLY A 27 20.41 37.83 -17.16
C GLY A 27 19.41 38.42 -16.16
N PRO A 28 19.65 39.63 -15.61
CA PRO A 28 18.90 40.13 -14.45
C PRO A 28 17.44 40.50 -14.76
N THR A 29 16.54 40.01 -13.92
CA THR A 29 15.08 40.13 -14.06
C THR A 29 14.58 41.57 -14.00
N ALA A 30 14.01 42.08 -15.10
CA ALA A 30 13.28 43.35 -15.11
C ALA A 30 11.96 43.26 -14.29
N PRO A 31 11.55 44.32 -13.57
CA PRO A 31 10.37 44.27 -12.72
C PRO A 31 9.07 44.20 -13.53
N ARG A 32 8.22 43.21 -13.21
CA ARG A 32 6.88 43.08 -13.82
C ARG A 32 5.97 44.28 -13.47
N PRO A 33 5.12 44.76 -14.40
CA PRO A 33 4.13 45.79 -14.10
C PRO A 33 3.10 45.28 -13.08
N ARG A 34 2.74 46.14 -12.11
CA ARG A 34 1.75 45.84 -11.08
C ARG A 34 0.35 45.74 -11.70
N GLN A 35 -0.30 44.59 -11.55
CA GLN A 35 -1.75 44.48 -11.79
C GLN A 35 -2.51 45.23 -10.67
N PRO A 36 -3.55 46.01 -10.99
CA PRO A 36 -4.40 46.63 -9.97
C PRO A 36 -5.20 45.57 -9.20
N ALA A 37 -5.37 45.77 -7.90
CA ALA A 37 -6.02 44.80 -7.01
C ALA A 37 -7.51 44.63 -7.33
N ARG A 38 -7.95 43.36 -7.33
CA ARG A 38 -9.37 42.98 -7.49
C ARG A 38 -10.13 43.36 -6.21
N PRO A 39 -11.27 44.07 -6.27
CA PRO A 39 -12.03 44.40 -5.05
C PRO A 39 -12.56 43.15 -4.35
N LEU A 40 -12.56 43.16 -3.02
CA LEU A 40 -13.17 42.12 -2.19
C LEU A 40 -14.70 42.13 -2.37
N PRO A 41 -15.38 40.98 -2.41
CA PRO A 41 -16.84 40.93 -2.36
C PRO A 41 -17.34 41.39 -0.99
N GLY A 42 -18.21 42.41 -0.97
CA GLY A 42 -18.85 42.89 0.25
C GLY A 42 -19.87 41.88 0.82
N PRO A 43 -20.31 42.06 2.08
CA PRO A 43 -21.26 41.16 2.71
C PRO A 43 -22.61 41.18 2.00
N ALA A 44 -23.17 39.99 1.76
CA ALA A 44 -24.43 39.83 1.02
C ALA A 44 -25.58 40.54 1.73
N GLN A 45 -26.20 41.51 1.04
CA GLN A 45 -27.42 42.15 1.52
C GLN A 45 -28.59 41.17 1.43
N ARG A 46 -29.35 41.09 2.52
CA ARG A 46 -30.53 40.24 2.66
C ARG A 46 -31.68 40.88 1.87
N PRO A 47 -32.38 40.16 0.97
CA PRO A 47 -33.51 40.74 0.24
C PRO A 47 -34.65 41.13 1.20
N GLU A 48 -35.10 42.38 1.13
CA GLU A 48 -36.34 42.80 1.77
C GLU A 48 -37.55 42.13 1.08
N ALA A 49 -38.51 41.67 1.88
CA ALA A 49 -39.73 41.08 1.35
C ALA A 49 -40.67 42.18 0.83
N ARG A 50 -41.16 42.04 -0.41
CA ARG A 50 -42.26 42.87 -0.92
C ARG A 50 -43.56 42.54 -0.17
N PRO A 51 -44.32 43.52 0.31
CA PRO A 51 -45.66 43.29 0.84
C PRO A 51 -46.68 43.17 -0.30
N GLY A 52 -47.56 42.17 -0.21
CA GLY A 52 -48.75 42.04 -1.07
C GLY A 52 -48.75 40.84 -2.02
N ASP A 53 -49.10 39.66 -1.50
CA ASP A 53 -49.89 38.68 -2.25
C ASP A 53 -50.72 37.82 -1.28
N ASP A 54 -51.91 38.32 -0.93
CA ASP A 54 -52.88 37.64 -0.07
C ASP A 54 -53.65 36.56 -0.85
N ARG A 55 -53.08 35.35 -0.97
CA ARG A 55 -53.86 34.16 -1.33
C ARG A 55 -53.56 32.96 -0.44
N ALA A 56 -54.58 32.58 0.33
CA ALA A 56 -54.55 31.43 1.22
C ALA A 56 -54.37 30.11 0.46
N GLY A 57 -53.33 29.36 0.84
CA GLY A 57 -53.14 27.96 0.50
C GLY A 57 -52.85 27.17 1.77
N THR A 58 -53.84 26.42 2.25
CA THR A 58 -53.78 25.70 3.53
C THR A 58 -52.76 24.57 3.50
N PHE A 59 -51.57 24.79 4.05
CA PHE A 59 -50.64 23.71 4.39
C PHE A 59 -50.86 23.25 5.83
N PRO A 60 -51.00 21.93 6.10
CA PRO A 60 -51.02 21.42 7.46
C PRO A 60 -49.67 21.65 8.14
N PRO A 61 -49.64 21.84 9.48
CA PRO A 61 -48.38 22.02 10.20
C PRO A 61 -47.48 20.80 10.02
N ARG A 62 -46.17 21.03 9.80
CA ARG A 62 -45.18 19.95 9.82
C ARG A 62 -45.26 19.21 11.16
N PRO A 63 -45.33 17.87 11.18
CA PRO A 63 -45.20 17.14 12.43
C PRO A 63 -43.82 17.40 13.04
N SER A 64 -43.79 17.65 14.34
CA SER A 64 -42.54 17.78 15.10
C SER A 64 -41.66 16.54 14.90
N PRO A 65 -40.32 16.69 14.77
CA PRO A 65 -39.45 15.53 14.75
C PRO A 65 -39.62 14.74 16.05
N GLY A 66 -40.00 13.47 15.93
CA GLY A 66 -40.11 12.57 17.07
C GLY A 66 -38.75 12.38 17.77
N PRO A 67 -38.74 11.90 19.02
CA PRO A 67 -37.50 11.56 19.71
C PRO A 67 -36.71 10.52 18.89
N PRO A 68 -35.37 10.57 18.91
CA PRO A 68 -34.55 9.63 18.17
C PRO A 68 -34.84 8.18 18.63
N PRO A 69 -34.76 7.19 17.73
CA PRO A 69 -34.97 5.79 18.11
C PRO A 69 -33.95 5.38 19.18
N PRO A 70 -34.33 4.47 20.11
CA PRO A 70 -33.40 3.96 21.10
C PRO A 70 -32.21 3.28 20.42
N PRO A 71 -31.00 3.34 21.01
CA PRO A 71 -29.84 2.65 20.45
C PRO A 71 -30.11 1.14 20.34
N PRO A 72 -29.55 0.45 19.32
CA PRO A 72 -29.72 -0.99 19.19
C PRO A 72 -29.22 -1.71 20.44
N PRO A 73 -29.87 -2.82 20.85
CA PRO A 73 -29.40 -3.61 21.98
C PRO A 73 -27.95 -4.04 21.76
N ARG A 74 -27.15 -4.00 22.84
CA ARG A 74 -25.75 -4.45 22.77
C ARG A 74 -25.72 -5.90 22.27
N PRO A 75 -24.81 -6.26 21.35
CA PRO A 75 -24.61 -7.66 20.98
C PRO A 75 -24.34 -8.48 22.24
N GLU A 76 -25.08 -9.57 22.42
CA GLU A 76 -24.79 -10.53 23.49
C GLU A 76 -23.35 -11.05 23.35
N PRO A 77 -22.63 -11.27 24.47
CA PRO A 77 -21.30 -11.84 24.41
C PRO A 77 -21.38 -13.25 23.81
N ARG A 78 -20.84 -13.43 22.59
CA ARG A 78 -20.76 -14.75 21.95
C ARG A 78 -20.10 -15.75 22.91
N PRO A 79 -20.65 -16.96 23.07
CA PRO A 79 -19.97 -17.99 23.85
C PRO A 79 -18.61 -18.28 23.25
N ALA A 80 -17.59 -18.38 24.10
CA ALA A 80 -16.22 -18.61 23.66
C ALA A 80 -16.09 -19.96 22.92
N PRO A 81 -15.34 -20.04 21.81
CA PRO A 81 -15.09 -21.32 21.14
C PRO A 81 -14.35 -22.26 22.11
N GLY A 82 -14.90 -23.47 22.27
CA GLY A 82 -14.39 -24.46 23.20
C GLY A 82 -12.95 -24.86 22.88
N ARG A 83 -12.08 -24.83 23.89
CA ARG A 83 -10.72 -25.37 23.77
C ARG A 83 -10.77 -26.90 23.71
N PRO A 84 -10.06 -27.57 22.78
CA PRO A 84 -9.90 -29.02 22.84
C PRO A 84 -9.12 -29.41 24.11
N ALA A 85 -9.65 -30.41 24.83
CA ALA A 85 -9.07 -30.88 26.07
C ALA A 85 -7.84 -31.78 25.80
N TYR A 86 -6.65 -31.27 26.07
CA TYR A 86 -5.46 -32.12 26.19
C TYR A 86 -5.38 -32.69 27.61
N GLY A 87 -5.37 -34.03 27.70
CA GLY A 87 -5.36 -34.76 28.96
C GLY A 87 -4.11 -34.46 29.80
N ARG A 88 -4.30 -34.26 31.10
CA ARG A 88 -3.25 -34.01 32.09
C ARG A 88 -2.70 -35.35 32.59
N PRO A 89 -1.38 -35.64 32.52
CA PRO A 89 -0.81 -36.83 33.13
C PRO A 89 -0.96 -36.81 34.66
N GLY A 90 -1.31 -37.95 35.26
CA GLY A 90 -1.42 -38.11 36.71
C GLY A 90 -0.05 -38.21 37.40
N PRO A 91 0.05 -37.85 38.69
CA PRO A 91 1.30 -37.95 39.45
C PRO A 91 1.58 -39.39 39.90
N TYR A 92 2.80 -39.86 39.69
CA TYR A 92 3.26 -41.17 40.18
C TYR A 92 3.49 -41.16 41.70
N GLY A 93 3.01 -42.20 42.38
CA GLY A 93 3.31 -42.47 43.79
C GLY A 93 4.71 -43.05 44.00
N ARG A 94 5.29 -42.80 45.18
CA ARG A 94 6.58 -43.36 45.62
C ARG A 94 6.45 -44.86 46.00
N PRO A 95 7.54 -45.65 45.96
CA PRO A 95 7.50 -47.09 46.19
C PRO A 95 7.73 -47.48 47.66
N SER A 96 7.25 -48.66 48.03
CA SER A 96 7.58 -49.36 49.28
C SER A 96 8.48 -50.56 49.02
N HIS A 97 9.30 -50.93 50.02
CA HIS A 97 9.95 -52.25 50.08
C HIS A 97 8.90 -53.38 49.97
N GLY A 98 9.20 -54.58 49.47
CA GLY A 98 10.48 -55.13 49.00
C GLY A 98 10.69 -56.51 49.61
N ASP A 99 10.73 -57.55 48.78
CA ASP A 99 11.21 -58.89 49.16
C ASP A 99 11.55 -59.75 47.93
N ARG A 100 12.49 -60.68 48.13
CA ARG A 100 12.90 -61.79 47.22
C ARG A 100 12.28 -63.11 47.76
N PRO A 101 12.47 -64.31 47.17
CA PRO A 101 13.18 -64.69 45.93
C PRO A 101 12.39 -65.59 44.96
N HIS A 102 12.89 -65.80 43.72
CA HIS A 102 13.36 -67.11 43.18
C HIS A 102 13.48 -67.13 41.64
N HIS A 103 14.57 -67.76 41.17
CA HIS A 103 14.90 -68.13 39.77
C HIS A 103 14.29 -69.50 39.41
N PRO A 104 14.35 -70.05 38.15
CA PRO A 104 15.30 -69.82 37.03
C PRO A 104 14.62 -69.34 35.71
N GLY A 105 15.27 -68.86 34.64
CA GLY A 105 16.58 -69.11 33.99
C GLY A 105 16.31 -69.51 32.50
N PRO A 106 17.26 -69.53 31.54
CA PRO A 106 18.66 -69.07 31.54
C PRO A 106 18.95 -67.91 30.52
N GLY A 107 20.18 -67.38 30.52
CA GLY A 107 20.76 -66.61 29.39
C GLY A 107 21.84 -67.45 28.66
N PRO A 108 23.03 -66.92 28.30
CA PRO A 108 23.41 -65.52 27.95
C PRO A 108 24.48 -65.40 26.81
N ALA A 109 24.87 -64.16 26.43
CA ALA A 109 26.27 -63.68 26.11
C ALA A 109 27.14 -64.34 24.98
N ARG A 110 28.13 -63.71 24.30
CA ARG A 110 28.75 -62.35 24.22
C ARG A 110 29.69 -62.19 22.96
N PRO A 111 30.27 -61.00 22.64
CA PRO A 111 31.16 -60.66 21.48
C PRO A 111 32.69 -60.65 21.88
N PRO A 112 33.75 -60.40 21.02
CA PRO A 112 34.03 -59.16 20.24
C PRO A 112 34.95 -59.25 18.95
N PHE A 113 35.58 -58.11 18.57
CA PHE A 113 36.48 -57.77 17.42
C PHE A 113 37.84 -58.52 17.25
N ALA A 114 38.36 -58.63 16.00
CA ALA A 114 39.80 -58.47 15.61
C ALA A 114 40.05 -58.52 14.05
N HIS A 115 41.14 -57.90 13.57
CA HIS A 115 41.75 -57.98 12.20
C HIS A 115 42.86 -59.09 12.15
N PRO A 116 43.52 -59.51 11.02
CA PRO A 116 43.89 -58.80 9.76
C PRO A 116 43.79 -59.61 8.41
N GLY A 117 44.40 -59.11 7.31
CA GLY A 117 44.35 -59.65 5.92
C GLY A 117 45.28 -60.86 5.59
N PRO A 118 45.55 -61.22 4.30
CA PRO A 118 46.19 -60.31 3.32
C PRO A 118 45.79 -60.46 1.81
N ALA A 119 46.51 -59.67 0.99
CA ALA A 119 46.51 -59.40 -0.46
C ALA A 119 46.35 -60.52 -1.53
N ALA A 120 45.66 -60.17 -2.62
CA ALA A 120 45.96 -60.42 -4.06
C ALA A 120 44.85 -59.72 -4.91
N ASN A 121 45.01 -59.21 -6.14
CA ASN A 121 46.14 -59.10 -7.06
C ASN A 121 45.98 -57.81 -7.90
N GLN A 122 47.07 -57.22 -8.43
CA GLN A 122 47.01 -55.98 -9.22
C GLN A 122 46.89 -56.25 -10.73
N GLY A 123 46.19 -55.37 -11.47
CA GLY A 123 46.10 -55.36 -12.93
C GLY A 123 46.14 -53.92 -13.49
N PRO A 124 46.60 -53.68 -14.73
CA PRO A 124 47.20 -52.40 -15.10
C PRO A 124 46.22 -51.29 -15.51
N PHE A 125 46.61 -50.04 -15.23
CA PHE A 125 45.96 -48.82 -15.73
C PHE A 125 46.23 -48.60 -17.25
N PRO A 126 45.25 -48.08 -18.01
CA PRO A 126 45.50 -47.43 -19.30
C PRO A 126 46.00 -45.97 -19.12
N PRO A 127 46.76 -45.41 -20.09
CA PRO A 127 47.41 -44.11 -19.98
C PRO A 127 46.49 -42.89 -20.22
N PRO A 128 46.90 -41.67 -19.82
CA PRO A 128 46.05 -40.47 -19.84
C PRO A 128 45.99 -39.76 -21.20
N GLY A 129 44.81 -39.24 -21.55
CA GLY A 129 44.63 -38.28 -22.66
C GLY A 129 44.95 -36.83 -22.22
N PRO A 130 45.47 -35.96 -23.10
CA PRO A 130 45.97 -34.65 -22.72
C PRO A 130 44.91 -33.54 -22.67
N GLY A 131 44.96 -32.73 -21.61
CA GLY A 131 44.70 -31.28 -21.69
C GLY A 131 43.27 -30.79 -21.53
N LEU A 132 42.84 -30.56 -20.28
CA LEU A 132 41.86 -29.51 -19.94
C LEU A 132 42.35 -28.65 -18.76
N ALA A 133 41.91 -27.40 -18.76
CA ALA A 133 42.45 -26.26 -18.00
C ALA A 133 42.17 -26.33 -16.47
N PRO A 134 42.86 -25.52 -15.63
CA PRO A 134 42.79 -25.67 -14.18
C PRO A 134 41.45 -25.26 -13.56
N TYR A 135 41.12 -25.92 -12.44
CA TYR A 135 39.91 -25.74 -11.64
C TYR A 135 39.62 -24.27 -11.28
N THR A 136 38.57 -23.69 -11.87
CA THR A 136 37.81 -22.61 -11.24
C THR A 136 36.84 -23.22 -10.22
N ALA A 137 36.83 -22.69 -8.99
CA ALA A 137 36.07 -23.26 -7.88
C ALA A 137 34.57 -23.36 -8.17
N ALA A 138 33.98 -24.53 -7.90
CA ALA A 138 32.55 -24.76 -8.06
C ALA A 138 31.73 -23.94 -7.06
N HIS A 139 30.60 -23.40 -7.52
CA HIS A 139 29.59 -22.81 -6.65
C HIS A 139 29.04 -23.85 -5.65
N PRO A 140 28.64 -23.44 -4.43
CA PRO A 140 28.01 -24.36 -3.49
C PRO A 140 26.68 -24.89 -4.07
N PRO A 141 26.33 -26.17 -3.83
CA PRO A 141 25.12 -26.75 -4.39
C PRO A 141 23.87 -26.10 -3.79
N GLY A 142 22.97 -25.63 -4.66
CA GLY A 142 21.64 -25.20 -4.26
C GLY A 142 20.82 -26.37 -3.68
N PRO A 143 19.77 -26.09 -2.89
CA PRO A 143 18.96 -27.13 -2.25
C PRO A 143 18.33 -28.08 -3.28
N TYR A 144 18.49 -29.38 -3.02
CA TYR A 144 18.06 -30.47 -3.90
C TYR A 144 16.53 -30.43 -4.10
N ARG A 145 16.07 -30.02 -5.29
CA ARG A 145 14.65 -30.10 -5.67
C ARG A 145 14.35 -31.51 -6.15
N PRO A 146 13.47 -32.29 -5.48
CA PRO A 146 13.12 -33.63 -5.96
C PRO A 146 12.47 -33.54 -7.36
N PRO A 147 12.70 -34.52 -8.25
CA PRO A 147 11.99 -34.59 -9.52
C PRO A 147 10.47 -34.58 -9.29
N GLY A 148 9.76 -33.72 -10.01
CA GLY A 148 8.29 -33.75 -10.00
C GLY A 148 7.76 -35.08 -10.56
N PRO A 149 6.56 -35.54 -10.14
CA PRO A 149 5.97 -36.75 -10.67
C PRO A 149 5.74 -36.64 -12.19
N PRO A 150 5.82 -37.75 -12.95
CA PRO A 150 5.54 -37.75 -14.39
C PRO A 150 4.15 -37.18 -14.69
N GLY A 151 4.08 -36.33 -15.71
CA GLY A 151 2.93 -35.45 -15.97
C GLY A 151 1.60 -36.20 -16.09
N HIS A 152 0.60 -35.73 -15.33
CA HIS A 152 -0.79 -36.08 -15.57
C HIS A 152 -1.35 -35.22 -16.71
N PRO A 153 -1.87 -35.81 -17.80
CA PRO A 153 -2.59 -35.06 -18.82
C PRO A 153 -4.00 -34.76 -18.30
N GLY A 154 -4.30 -33.49 -18.01
CA GLY A 154 -5.67 -33.04 -17.71
C GLY A 154 -5.83 -32.23 -16.42
N HIS A 155 -5.30 -31.02 -16.37
CA HIS A 155 -5.75 -29.98 -15.43
C HIS A 155 -6.24 -28.74 -16.20
N PRO A 156 -7.55 -28.64 -16.53
CA PRO A 156 -8.15 -27.38 -16.95
C PRO A 156 -8.28 -26.48 -15.72
N GLY A 157 -7.51 -25.40 -15.65
CA GLY A 157 -7.50 -24.52 -14.48
C GLY A 157 -6.17 -23.84 -14.12
N ALA A 158 -5.21 -23.78 -15.05
CA ALA A 158 -4.11 -22.83 -14.91
C ALA A 158 -4.65 -21.42 -15.22
N TYR A 159 -5.07 -20.68 -14.19
CA TYR A 159 -5.34 -19.25 -14.32
C TYR A 159 -4.12 -18.57 -14.95
N PRO A 160 -4.30 -17.65 -15.93
CA PRO A 160 -3.18 -16.87 -16.42
C PRO A 160 -2.52 -16.14 -15.25
N PRO A 161 -1.19 -15.97 -15.25
CA PRO A 161 -0.51 -15.22 -14.22
C PRO A 161 -1.13 -13.83 -14.16
N ARG A 162 -1.67 -13.45 -12.99
CA ARG A 162 -2.18 -12.09 -12.77
C ARG A 162 -1.07 -11.11 -13.20
N PRO A 163 -1.38 -10.06 -13.98
CA PRO A 163 -0.38 -9.06 -14.30
C PRO A 163 0.25 -8.58 -12.99
N PRO A 164 1.58 -8.44 -12.92
CA PRO A 164 2.23 -8.06 -11.68
C PRO A 164 1.70 -6.69 -11.28
N TYR A 165 0.89 -6.68 -10.21
CA TYR A 165 0.53 -5.43 -9.56
C TYR A 165 1.84 -4.68 -9.30
N PRO A 166 1.99 -3.43 -9.76
CA PRO A 166 3.15 -2.65 -9.36
C PRO A 166 3.19 -2.69 -7.83
N PRO A 167 4.33 -3.05 -7.22
CA PRO A 167 4.42 -3.14 -5.77
C PRO A 167 3.97 -1.80 -5.19
N PRO A 168 3.23 -1.78 -4.07
CA PRO A 168 2.79 -0.53 -3.46
C PRO A 168 3.98 0.41 -3.35
N GLY A 169 3.86 1.59 -3.98
CA GLY A 169 4.83 2.65 -3.73
C GLY A 169 4.90 2.85 -2.22
N PRO A 170 6.10 3.02 -1.63
CA PRO A 170 6.20 3.26 -0.20
C PRO A 170 5.26 4.41 0.16
N PRO A 171 4.42 4.27 1.21
CA PRO A 171 3.41 5.26 1.53
C PRO A 171 4.08 6.63 1.64
N PRO A 172 3.46 7.71 1.11
CA PRO A 172 4.06 9.04 1.12
C PRO A 172 4.49 9.35 2.56
N ASN A 173 5.79 9.50 2.74
CA ASN A 173 6.38 9.67 4.05
C ASN A 173 5.80 10.93 4.69
N SER A 174 4.93 10.75 5.70
CA SER A 174 4.33 11.88 6.41
C SER A 174 5.46 12.79 6.87
N SER A 175 5.46 14.00 6.33
CA SER A 175 6.70 14.70 5.91
C SER A 175 7.80 14.61 6.96
N SER A 176 8.94 14.00 6.64
CA SER A 176 9.99 13.76 7.65
C SER A 176 10.40 15.04 8.40
N GLY A 177 10.30 16.21 7.74
CA GLY A 177 10.48 17.53 8.34
C GLY A 177 9.55 17.87 9.50
N THR A 178 8.24 17.57 9.46
CA THR A 178 7.32 17.87 10.59
C THR A 178 7.62 16.98 11.79
N SER A 179 7.96 15.72 11.55
CA SER A 179 8.38 14.76 12.56
C SER A 179 9.72 15.16 13.22
N VAL A 180 10.68 15.69 12.45
CA VAL A 180 11.93 16.26 12.98
C VAL A 180 11.64 17.54 13.77
N LEU A 181 10.88 18.48 13.20
CA LEU A 181 10.54 19.77 13.81
C LEU A 181 9.88 19.59 15.17
N TRP A 182 8.95 18.64 15.29
CA TRP A 182 8.33 18.27 16.57
C TRP A 182 9.36 17.72 17.57
N ALA A 183 10.28 16.86 17.13
CA ALA A 183 11.26 16.24 18.01
C ALA A 183 12.34 17.22 18.51
N ILE A 184 12.65 18.27 17.74
CA ILE A 184 13.57 19.35 18.13
C ILE A 184 12.85 20.55 18.79
N ALA A 185 11.52 20.54 18.90
CA ALA A 185 10.79 21.63 19.56
C ALA A 185 11.26 21.88 21.02
N PRO A 186 11.59 20.87 21.84
CA PRO A 186 12.28 21.08 23.12
C PRO A 186 13.60 21.83 22.99
N LEU A 187 14.43 21.48 21.99
CA LEU A 187 15.74 22.10 21.78
C LEU A 187 15.59 23.60 21.45
N LEU A 188 14.67 23.93 20.54
CA LEU A 188 14.38 25.30 20.08
C LEU A 188 13.72 26.18 21.14
N THR A 189 13.02 25.60 22.11
CA THR A 189 12.30 26.31 23.20
C THR A 189 13.02 26.24 24.55
N CYS A 190 14.31 25.89 24.55
CA CYS A 190 15.13 25.72 25.75
C CYS A 190 14.52 24.73 26.77
N GLY A 191 13.75 23.74 26.32
CA GLY A 191 13.08 22.73 27.14
C GLY A 191 11.61 23.03 27.47
N SER A 192 11.12 24.23 27.18
CA SER A 192 9.74 24.63 27.55
C SER A 192 8.66 23.85 26.79
N ALA A 193 8.93 23.38 25.58
CA ALA A 193 8.00 22.56 24.80
C ALA A 193 7.89 21.10 25.27
N THR A 194 8.81 20.61 26.11
CA THR A 194 8.89 19.19 26.51
C THR A 194 7.60 18.61 27.11
N PRO A 195 6.90 19.24 28.08
CA PRO A 195 5.64 18.69 28.55
C PRO A 195 4.57 18.62 27.45
N PHE A 196 4.59 19.51 26.45
CA PHE A 196 3.65 19.50 25.34
C PHE A 196 3.97 18.40 24.31
N THR A 197 5.24 18.17 23.98
CA THR A 197 5.63 17.03 23.11
C THR A 197 5.33 15.71 23.81
N MET A 198 5.70 15.56 25.08
CA MET A 198 5.40 14.35 25.85
C MET A 198 3.90 14.11 26.01
N GLY A 199 3.10 15.15 26.26
CA GLY A 199 1.65 15.06 26.35
C GLY A 199 1.00 14.62 25.04
N TYR A 200 1.41 15.19 23.91
CA TYR A 200 0.98 14.75 22.58
C TYR A 200 1.32 13.27 22.33
N ALA A 201 2.56 12.87 22.65
CA ALA A 201 3.00 11.48 22.52
C ALA A 201 2.22 10.54 23.46
N ALA A 202 1.90 10.97 24.69
CA ALA A 202 1.13 10.20 25.66
C ALA A 202 -0.31 9.94 25.21
N VAL A 203 -0.96 10.93 24.61
CA VAL A 203 -2.29 10.80 23.99
C VAL A 203 -2.23 9.88 22.77
N LYS A 204 -1.30 10.14 21.83
CA LYS A 204 -1.21 9.40 20.56
C LYS A 204 -0.83 7.93 20.76
N LEU A 205 0.11 7.64 21.67
CA LEU A 205 0.57 6.29 21.98
C LEU A 205 -0.19 5.62 23.14
N ARG A 206 -1.19 6.31 23.72
CA ARG A 206 -2.02 5.84 24.85
C ARG A 206 -1.20 5.28 26.02
N SER A 207 -0.02 5.86 26.28
CA SER A 207 0.98 5.31 27.21
C SER A 207 0.97 6.01 28.57
N LYS A 208 0.74 5.23 29.64
CA LYS A 208 0.79 5.72 31.03
C LYS A 208 2.19 6.22 31.43
N LEU A 209 3.25 5.63 30.88
CA LEU A 209 4.63 6.05 31.16
C LEU A 209 4.94 7.43 30.55
N LEU A 210 4.39 7.74 29.37
CA LEU A 210 4.54 9.06 28.75
C LEU A 210 3.70 10.11 29.48
N TRP A 211 2.54 9.74 30.04
CA TRP A 211 1.82 10.61 30.97
C TRP A 211 2.64 10.91 32.23
N LEU A 212 3.29 9.92 32.83
CA LEU A 212 4.19 10.14 33.97
C LEU A 212 5.39 11.04 33.60
N ALA A 213 6.00 10.83 32.43
CA ALA A 213 7.05 11.71 31.91
C ALA A 213 6.54 13.15 31.70
N THR A 214 5.33 13.32 31.15
CA THR A 214 4.67 14.62 30.97
C THR A 214 4.49 15.35 32.30
N VAL A 215 4.06 14.66 33.35
CA VAL A 215 3.96 15.21 34.71
C VAL A 215 5.35 15.59 35.24
N GLY A 216 6.35 14.72 35.10
CA GLY A 216 7.72 15.00 35.53
C GLY A 216 8.33 16.25 34.87
N TYR A 217 8.21 16.38 33.55
CA TYR A 217 8.67 17.59 32.84
C TYR A 217 7.81 18.83 33.15
N SER A 218 6.51 18.67 33.42
CA SER A 218 5.68 19.78 33.91
C SER A 218 6.15 20.28 35.28
N VAL A 219 6.51 19.39 36.20
CA VAL A 219 7.11 19.74 37.49
C VAL A 219 8.47 20.42 37.31
N GLY A 220 9.31 19.92 36.39
CA GLY A 220 10.58 20.57 36.02
C GLY A 220 10.41 21.98 35.46
N LEU A 221 9.38 22.20 34.63
CA LEU A 221 9.03 23.52 34.11
C LEU A 221 8.52 24.47 35.22
N VAL A 222 7.69 23.99 36.15
CA VAL A 222 7.24 24.76 37.32
C VAL A 222 8.43 25.10 38.23
N ALA A 223 9.35 24.17 38.46
CA ALA A 223 10.57 24.42 39.23
C ALA A 223 11.46 25.48 38.58
N PHE A 224 11.57 25.48 37.24
CA PHE A 224 12.25 26.55 36.49
C PHE A 224 11.58 27.91 36.67
N VAL A 225 10.26 28.01 36.49
CA VAL A 225 9.51 29.27 36.70
C VAL A 225 9.63 29.77 38.15
N ALA A 226 9.61 28.86 39.12
CA ALA A 226 9.86 29.19 40.52
C ALA A 226 11.30 29.69 40.75
N GLY A 227 12.30 29.08 40.11
CA GLY A 227 13.69 29.53 40.16
C GLY A 227 13.92 30.93 39.56
N LEU A 228 13.12 31.34 38.58
CA LEU A 228 13.15 32.72 38.04
C LEU A 228 12.53 33.77 38.97
N SER A 229 11.72 33.35 39.94
CA SER A 229 10.86 34.26 40.74
C SER A 229 11.16 34.23 42.25
N GLY A 230 11.71 33.12 42.75
CA GLY A 230 12.03 32.89 44.15
C GLY A 230 13.46 33.28 44.50
N SER A 231 13.67 33.70 45.75
CA SER A 231 14.99 34.02 46.28
C SER A 231 15.54 32.88 47.14
N GLY A 232 16.81 32.51 46.89
CA GLY A 232 17.56 31.54 47.69
C GLY A 232 17.96 30.27 46.93
N ASP A 233 19.10 29.71 47.32
CA ASP A 233 19.89 28.68 46.63
C ASP A 233 19.07 27.45 46.20
N MET A 234 18.06 27.07 47.00
CA MET A 234 17.17 25.94 46.70
C MET A 234 16.33 26.19 45.43
N TYR A 235 15.80 27.40 45.24
CA TYR A 235 15.01 27.75 44.06
C TYR A 235 15.89 27.83 42.81
N GLU A 236 17.10 28.38 42.95
CA GLU A 236 18.08 28.44 41.87
C GLU A 236 18.51 27.03 41.43
N LEU A 237 18.88 26.16 42.37
CA LEU A 237 19.26 24.77 42.09
C LEU A 237 18.13 23.97 41.45
N LEU A 238 16.90 24.04 41.99
CA LEU A 238 15.74 23.35 41.43
C LEU A 238 15.38 23.88 40.04
N GLY A 239 15.51 25.19 39.81
CA GLY A 239 15.27 25.80 38.51
C GLY A 239 16.31 25.41 37.47
N ALA A 240 17.59 25.43 37.84
CA ALA A 240 18.70 25.01 36.98
C ALA A 240 18.62 23.52 36.60
N LEU A 241 18.25 22.64 37.55
CA LEU A 241 18.00 21.23 37.26
C LEU A 241 16.75 21.04 36.40
N GLY A 242 15.66 21.77 36.69
CA GLY A 242 14.40 21.70 35.95
C GLY A 242 14.55 22.05 34.47
N ILE A 243 15.27 23.13 34.16
CA ILE A 243 15.53 23.55 32.77
C ILE A 243 16.51 22.61 32.07
N SER A 244 17.60 22.19 32.74
CA SER A 244 18.61 21.29 32.17
C SER A 244 18.02 19.92 31.81
N ALA A 245 17.21 19.34 32.69
CA ALA A 245 16.52 18.09 32.46
C ALA A 245 15.46 18.20 31.36
N SER A 246 14.72 19.31 31.32
CA SER A 246 13.69 19.56 30.29
C SER A 246 14.28 19.84 28.91
N TRP A 247 15.45 20.49 28.82
CA TRP A 247 16.11 20.81 27.56
C TRP A 247 16.83 19.60 26.96
N VAL A 248 17.84 19.06 27.65
CA VAL A 248 18.64 17.94 27.14
C VAL A 248 17.82 16.65 27.18
N GLY A 249 17.26 16.32 28.35
CA GLY A 249 16.46 15.11 28.53
C GLY A 249 15.19 15.13 27.68
N GLY A 250 14.48 16.25 27.60
CA GLY A 250 13.29 16.39 26.77
C GLY A 250 13.56 16.23 25.28
N THR A 251 14.68 16.78 24.78
CA THR A 251 15.09 16.62 23.36
C THR A 251 15.44 15.17 23.06
N VAL A 252 16.30 14.54 23.86
CA VAL A 252 16.70 13.13 23.68
C VAL A 252 15.49 12.19 23.75
N HIS A 253 14.61 12.39 24.73
CA HIS A 253 13.40 11.59 24.89
C HIS A 253 12.45 11.79 23.69
N SER A 254 12.29 13.01 23.19
CA SER A 254 11.47 13.31 22.01
C SER A 254 12.03 12.65 20.74
N LEU A 255 13.36 12.64 20.56
CA LEU A 255 14.03 11.95 19.46
C LEU A 255 13.86 10.42 19.53
N ILE A 256 13.97 9.81 20.72
CA ILE A 256 13.79 8.37 20.92
C ILE A 256 12.35 7.92 20.58
N ILE A 257 11.34 8.70 20.99
CA ILE A 257 9.93 8.33 20.76
C ILE A 257 9.41 8.79 19.39
N ARG A 258 10.13 9.67 18.68
CA ARG A 258 9.76 10.25 17.38
C ARG A 258 9.22 9.19 16.41
N ASN A 259 9.97 8.10 16.20
CA ASN A 259 9.54 7.03 15.29
C ASN A 259 8.20 6.43 15.73
N ARG A 260 8.04 6.03 17.01
CA ARG A 260 6.77 5.51 17.52
C ARG A 260 5.61 6.48 17.35
N VAL A 261 5.85 7.78 17.56
CA VAL A 261 4.85 8.85 17.43
C VAL A 261 4.43 9.12 15.98
N PHE A 262 5.31 8.90 14.99
CA PHE A 262 5.05 9.26 13.58
C PHE A 262 4.97 8.07 12.61
N GLU A 263 5.39 6.89 13.00
CA GLU A 263 5.10 5.64 12.30
C GLU A 263 3.60 5.35 12.42
N SER A 264 2.92 5.29 11.27
CA SER A 264 1.56 4.79 11.20
C SER A 264 1.55 3.34 11.66
N ASN A 265 0.81 3.03 12.72
CA ASN A 265 0.54 1.65 13.16
C ASN A 265 -0.57 0.99 12.31
N ASP A 266 -0.77 1.48 11.09
CA ASP A 266 -1.70 0.93 10.12
C ASP A 266 -1.18 -0.46 9.74
N SER A 267 -1.95 -1.50 10.02
CA SER A 267 -1.55 -2.85 9.67
C SER A 267 -1.43 -2.99 8.14
N PRO A 268 -0.69 -4.00 7.63
CA PRO A 268 -0.65 -4.26 6.20
C PRO A 268 -2.06 -4.44 5.58
N ASN A 269 -3.04 -4.88 6.38
CA ASN A 269 -4.44 -4.98 5.96
C ASN A 269 -5.12 -3.60 5.87
N ASP A 270 -4.87 -2.69 6.81
CA ASP A 270 -5.44 -1.33 6.78
C ASP A 270 -4.89 -0.54 5.58
N GLN A 271 -3.59 -0.68 5.30
CA GLN A 271 -2.95 -0.11 4.11
C GLN A 271 -3.53 -0.70 2.81
N ALA A 272 -3.79 -2.01 2.77
CA ALA A 272 -4.43 -2.66 1.63
C ALA A 272 -5.90 -2.21 1.43
N ILE A 273 -6.64 -1.98 2.52
CA ILE A 273 -8.01 -1.45 2.47
C ILE A 273 -7.99 0.00 1.97
N ALA A 274 -7.11 0.86 2.49
CA ALA A 274 -6.98 2.25 2.06
C ALA A 274 -6.60 2.34 0.57
N LEU A 275 -5.67 1.52 0.09
CA LEU A 275 -5.32 1.45 -1.33
C LEU A 275 -6.50 0.99 -2.20
N ALA A 276 -7.29 0.02 -1.73
CA ALA A 276 -8.47 -0.47 -2.44
C ALA A 276 -9.63 0.55 -2.48
N GLN A 277 -9.79 1.35 -1.42
CA GLN A 277 -10.72 2.49 -1.38
C GLN A 277 -10.27 3.58 -2.34
N HIS A 278 -9.00 3.99 -2.29
CA HIS A 278 -8.45 5.00 -3.18
C HIS A 278 -8.59 4.63 -4.67
N ARG A 279 -8.38 3.36 -5.03
CA ARG A 279 -8.64 2.89 -6.40
C ARG A 279 -10.12 2.95 -6.79
N ARG A 280 -11.06 2.77 -5.86
CA ARG A 280 -12.51 2.95 -6.13
C ARG A 280 -12.87 4.41 -6.36
N GLU A 281 -12.27 5.32 -5.60
CA GLU A 281 -12.42 6.77 -5.77
C GLU A 281 -11.93 7.19 -7.17
N LEU A 282 -10.70 6.82 -7.55
CA LEU A 282 -10.16 7.09 -8.89
C LEU A 282 -11.05 6.52 -10.01
N ARG A 283 -11.60 5.31 -9.83
CA ARG A 283 -12.55 4.71 -10.78
C ARG A 283 -13.89 5.47 -10.85
N GLN A 284 -14.32 6.11 -9.77
CA GLN A 284 -15.52 6.94 -9.78
C GLN A 284 -15.24 8.28 -10.48
N GLU A 285 -14.16 8.98 -10.09
CA GLU A 285 -13.74 10.25 -10.70
C GLU A 285 -13.53 10.11 -12.22
N ALA A 286 -12.92 9.01 -12.67
CA ALA A 286 -12.71 8.72 -14.08
C ALA A 286 -14.02 8.50 -14.86
N ARG A 287 -15.06 7.91 -14.24
CA ARG A 287 -16.39 7.78 -14.85
C ARG A 287 -17.13 9.11 -14.88
N GLU A 288 -17.13 9.85 -13.77
CA GLU A 288 -17.74 11.19 -13.71
C GLU A 288 -17.09 12.18 -14.70
N LEU A 289 -15.81 11.97 -15.03
CA LEU A 289 -15.11 12.70 -16.09
C LEU A 289 -15.53 12.24 -17.48
N ALA A 290 -15.64 10.92 -17.71
CA ALA A 290 -16.08 10.35 -18.99
C ALA A 290 -17.54 10.68 -19.34
N GLU A 291 -18.44 10.71 -18.36
CA GLU A 291 -19.84 11.12 -18.54
C GLU A 291 -19.97 12.61 -18.88
N ARG A 292 -19.09 13.45 -18.31
CA ARG A 292 -19.11 14.91 -18.44
C ARG A 292 -18.42 15.42 -19.69
N ASP A 293 -17.30 14.79 -20.07
CA ASP A 293 -16.52 15.12 -21.27
C ASP A 293 -15.93 13.84 -21.90
N PRO A 294 -16.69 13.17 -22.78
CA PRO A 294 -16.21 12.00 -23.53
C PRO A 294 -15.04 12.30 -24.49
N ALA A 295 -14.80 13.56 -24.87
CA ALA A 295 -13.66 13.90 -25.70
C ALA A 295 -12.37 13.88 -24.88
N LEU A 296 -12.38 14.60 -23.75
CA LEU A 296 -11.26 14.62 -22.81
C LEU A 296 -10.93 13.23 -22.25
N ALA A 297 -11.93 12.40 -21.96
CA ALA A 297 -11.70 11.03 -21.50
C ALA A 297 -10.93 10.16 -22.50
N ARG A 298 -11.16 10.35 -23.81
CA ARG A 298 -10.41 9.67 -24.89
C ARG A 298 -8.99 10.22 -25.02
N GLU A 299 -8.80 11.53 -24.88
CA GLU A 299 -7.46 12.15 -24.85
C GLU A 299 -6.62 11.65 -23.68
N LEU A 300 -7.23 11.52 -22.50
CA LEU A 300 -6.62 10.99 -21.27
C LEU A 300 -6.44 9.47 -21.27
N ARG A 301 -7.04 8.75 -22.23
CA ARG A 301 -6.96 7.29 -22.40
C ARG A 301 -7.54 6.51 -21.22
N ILE A 302 -8.63 7.03 -20.66
CA ILE A 302 -9.42 6.36 -19.61
C ILE A 302 -9.93 5.03 -20.18
N GLY A 303 -9.79 3.96 -19.41
CA GLY A 303 -10.17 2.60 -19.82
C GLY A 303 -9.23 1.93 -20.82
N ARG A 304 -8.10 2.54 -21.17
CA ARG A 304 -7.16 2.03 -22.20
C ARG A 304 -5.76 1.74 -21.64
N PRO A 305 -5.59 0.68 -20.83
CA PRO A 305 -4.29 0.29 -20.26
C PRO A 305 -3.30 -0.24 -21.31
N ASP A 306 -3.75 -0.53 -22.54
CA ASP A 306 -2.89 -0.84 -23.69
C ASP A 306 -2.16 0.38 -24.27
N LEU A 307 -2.62 1.59 -23.96
CA LEU A 307 -2.01 2.83 -24.44
C LEU A 307 -1.20 3.50 -23.31
N PRO A 308 -0.02 4.08 -23.61
CA PRO A 308 0.75 4.80 -22.60
C PRO A 308 -0.06 6.02 -22.12
N ARG A 309 -0.30 6.12 -20.81
CA ARG A 309 -1.19 7.11 -20.21
C ARG A 309 -0.57 7.76 -18.97
N GLN A 310 -0.94 9.01 -18.71
CA GLN A 310 -0.50 9.78 -17.54
C GLN A 310 -1.59 9.89 -16.47
N TYR A 311 -2.86 9.68 -16.84
CA TYR A 311 -3.99 9.67 -15.94
C TYR A 311 -4.16 8.27 -15.32
N ASP A 312 -4.32 8.20 -14.00
CA ASP A 312 -4.70 6.96 -13.30
C ASP A 312 -6.22 6.92 -13.15
N ASP A 313 -6.85 6.01 -13.89
CA ASP A 313 -8.30 5.75 -13.82
C ASP A 313 -8.67 4.72 -12.75
N GLY A 314 -7.73 4.31 -11.89
CA GLY A 314 -7.94 3.29 -10.86
C GLY A 314 -8.10 1.86 -11.41
N GLY A 315 -7.81 1.64 -12.69
CA GLY A 315 -7.83 0.34 -13.36
C GLY A 315 -9.12 0.04 -14.12
N LEU A 316 -9.71 1.04 -14.79
CA LEU A 316 -10.86 0.83 -15.67
C LEU A 316 -10.44 0.18 -17.00
N VAL A 317 -11.41 -0.48 -17.64
CA VAL A 317 -11.33 -0.93 -19.03
C VAL A 317 -12.53 -0.38 -19.82
N ASP A 318 -12.26 0.28 -20.93
CA ASP A 318 -13.27 0.80 -21.87
C ASP A 318 -13.72 -0.34 -22.79
N ILE A 319 -14.93 -0.84 -22.57
CA ILE A 319 -15.48 -1.98 -23.31
C ILE A 319 -15.74 -1.64 -24.79
N ASN A 320 -15.93 -0.36 -25.13
CA ASN A 320 -16.22 0.06 -26.51
C ASN A 320 -14.95 0.19 -27.35
N HIS A 321 -13.81 0.55 -26.74
CA HIS A 321 -12.57 0.82 -27.48
C HIS A 321 -11.39 -0.11 -27.19
N ALA A 322 -11.35 -0.80 -26.05
CA ALA A 322 -10.24 -1.70 -25.71
C ALA A 322 -10.18 -2.91 -26.67
N PRO A 323 -8.99 -3.47 -26.95
CA PRO A 323 -8.85 -4.70 -27.72
C PRO A 323 -9.18 -5.94 -26.86
N ALA A 324 -9.58 -7.05 -27.49
CA ALA A 324 -9.97 -8.27 -26.77
C ALA A 324 -8.96 -8.77 -25.71
N PRO A 325 -7.62 -8.77 -25.94
CA PRO A 325 -6.64 -9.19 -24.92
C PRO A 325 -6.55 -8.27 -23.70
N VAL A 326 -7.12 -7.07 -23.73
CA VAL A 326 -7.28 -6.19 -22.55
C VAL A 326 -8.56 -6.54 -21.81
N ILE A 327 -9.66 -6.72 -22.55
CA ILE A 327 -10.97 -7.09 -21.99
C ILE A 327 -10.88 -8.45 -21.28
N ALA A 328 -10.12 -9.41 -21.81
CA ALA A 328 -9.87 -10.71 -21.19
C ALA A 328 -9.08 -10.65 -19.86
N GLN A 329 -8.47 -9.51 -19.50
CA GLN A 329 -7.83 -9.33 -18.20
C GLN A 329 -8.83 -8.99 -17.08
N LEU A 330 -10.09 -8.69 -17.42
CA LEU A 330 -11.15 -8.46 -16.44
C LEU A 330 -11.52 -9.77 -15.73
N PRO A 331 -11.66 -9.77 -14.39
CA PRO A 331 -11.99 -10.97 -13.63
C PRO A 331 -13.28 -11.67 -14.12
N GLY A 332 -13.15 -12.91 -14.56
CA GLY A 332 -14.27 -13.75 -15.01
C GLY A 332 -14.60 -13.64 -16.50
N LEU A 333 -13.89 -12.81 -17.27
CA LEU A 333 -13.91 -12.89 -18.73
C LEU A 333 -12.82 -13.83 -19.24
N THR A 334 -13.13 -14.59 -20.29
CA THR A 334 -12.17 -15.40 -21.06
C THR A 334 -11.84 -14.71 -22.38
N ASP A 335 -10.81 -15.18 -23.08
CA ASP A 335 -10.45 -14.66 -24.41
C ASP A 335 -11.62 -14.80 -25.41
N GLU A 336 -12.38 -15.89 -25.35
CA GLU A 336 -13.56 -16.10 -26.19
C GLU A 336 -14.68 -15.12 -25.84
N LEU A 337 -14.94 -14.89 -24.54
CA LEU A 337 -15.92 -13.88 -24.10
C LEU A 337 -15.50 -12.48 -24.56
N ALA A 338 -14.22 -12.14 -24.45
CA ALA A 338 -13.67 -10.86 -24.90
C ALA A 338 -13.77 -10.68 -26.43
N GLN A 339 -13.53 -11.73 -27.22
CA GLN A 339 -13.75 -11.70 -28.67
C GLN A 339 -15.23 -11.48 -29.02
N ARG A 340 -16.16 -12.16 -28.34
CA ARG A 340 -17.61 -11.94 -28.53
C ARG A 340 -18.03 -10.52 -28.16
N ILE A 341 -17.45 -9.91 -27.12
CA ILE A 341 -17.66 -8.48 -26.79
C ILE A 341 -17.26 -7.58 -27.97
N VAL A 342 -16.06 -7.78 -28.52
CA VAL A 342 -15.56 -6.98 -29.67
C VAL A 342 -16.40 -7.21 -30.93
N GLN A 343 -16.90 -8.43 -31.16
CA GLN A 343 -17.81 -8.71 -32.26
C GLN A 343 -19.18 -8.02 -32.05
N ALA A 344 -19.80 -8.20 -30.88
CA ALA A 344 -21.13 -7.66 -30.60
C ALA A 344 -21.16 -6.12 -30.69
N ARG A 345 -20.13 -5.40 -30.22
CA ARG A 345 -20.08 -3.93 -30.39
C ARG A 345 -19.94 -3.48 -31.85
N SER A 346 -19.45 -4.35 -32.74
CA SER A 346 -19.38 -4.06 -34.18
C SER A 346 -20.70 -4.33 -34.92
N GLU A 347 -21.57 -5.17 -34.34
CA GLU A 347 -22.88 -5.54 -34.91
C GLU A 347 -24.02 -4.67 -34.35
N VAL A 348 -23.98 -4.36 -33.05
CA VAL A 348 -25.05 -3.65 -32.30
C VAL A 348 -24.71 -2.18 -32.06
N GLY A 349 -23.42 -1.81 -32.08
CA GLY A 349 -22.93 -0.47 -31.73
C GLY A 349 -22.29 -0.40 -30.35
N ALA A 350 -21.98 0.81 -29.90
CA ALA A 350 -21.36 1.04 -28.59
C ALA A 350 -22.32 0.67 -27.44
N PHE A 351 -21.81 -0.07 -26.45
CA PHE A 351 -22.54 -0.39 -25.24
C PHE A 351 -22.63 0.81 -24.30
N ILE A 352 -23.69 0.90 -23.50
CA ILE A 352 -23.89 1.98 -22.52
C ILE A 352 -23.66 1.57 -21.06
N SER A 353 -23.71 0.27 -20.73
CA SER A 353 -23.50 -0.22 -19.36
C SER A 353 -23.08 -1.68 -19.29
N ALA A 354 -22.75 -2.16 -18.09
CA ALA A 354 -22.40 -3.56 -17.85
C ALA A 354 -23.62 -4.50 -18.02
N GLU A 355 -24.81 -4.01 -17.70
CA GLU A 355 -26.08 -4.72 -17.88
C GLU A 355 -26.36 -4.93 -19.38
N ASP A 356 -26.10 -3.91 -20.20
CA ASP A 356 -26.23 -3.95 -21.67
C ASP A 356 -25.31 -5.01 -22.29
N VAL A 357 -24.02 -5.03 -21.91
CA VAL A 357 -23.07 -6.09 -22.29
C VAL A 357 -23.55 -7.48 -21.83
N SER A 358 -24.05 -7.60 -20.61
CA SER A 358 -24.55 -8.87 -20.06
C SER A 358 -25.80 -9.36 -20.79
N VAL A 359 -26.70 -8.48 -21.22
CA VAL A 359 -27.88 -8.82 -22.02
C VAL A 359 -27.48 -9.22 -23.43
N ALA A 360 -26.66 -8.41 -24.12
CA ALA A 360 -26.24 -8.64 -25.50
C ALA A 360 -25.49 -9.97 -25.70
N LEU A 361 -24.77 -10.43 -24.68
CA LEU A 361 -23.94 -11.65 -24.74
C LEU A 361 -24.44 -12.82 -23.90
N ASN A 362 -25.62 -12.65 -23.27
CA ASN A 362 -26.22 -13.59 -22.32
C ASN A 362 -25.20 -14.06 -21.26
N LEU A 363 -24.52 -13.09 -20.62
CA LEU A 363 -23.50 -13.38 -19.62
C LEU A 363 -24.11 -13.89 -18.30
N PRO A 364 -23.40 -14.77 -17.57
CA PRO A 364 -23.81 -15.17 -16.23
C PRO A 364 -24.03 -13.95 -15.30
N PRO A 365 -25.19 -13.81 -14.61
CA PRO A 365 -25.52 -12.62 -13.82
C PRO A 365 -24.54 -12.26 -12.70
N HIS A 366 -23.71 -13.21 -12.26
CA HIS A 366 -22.69 -12.98 -11.24
C HIS A 366 -21.47 -12.19 -11.75
N LEU A 367 -21.31 -12.03 -13.07
CA LEU A 367 -20.22 -11.24 -13.66
C LEU A 367 -20.57 -9.74 -13.73
N THR A 368 -21.85 -9.38 -13.93
CA THR A 368 -22.28 -7.98 -14.10
C THR A 368 -21.77 -7.03 -13.00
N PRO A 369 -21.82 -7.36 -11.69
CA PRO A 369 -21.30 -6.45 -10.65
C PRO A 369 -19.79 -6.24 -10.73
N GLY A 370 -19.02 -7.27 -11.13
CA GLY A 370 -17.57 -7.18 -11.32
C GLY A 370 -17.20 -6.36 -12.56
N LEU A 371 -17.98 -6.49 -13.64
CA LEU A 371 -17.86 -5.64 -14.82
C LEU A 371 -18.22 -4.19 -14.46
N ALA A 372 -19.35 -3.93 -13.83
CA ALA A 372 -19.77 -2.59 -13.42
C ALA A 372 -18.70 -1.88 -12.56
N ASP A 373 -18.02 -2.59 -11.64
CA ASP A 373 -16.94 -2.02 -10.81
C ASP A 373 -15.67 -1.67 -11.63
N LEU A 374 -15.38 -2.38 -12.72
CA LEU A 374 -14.09 -2.30 -13.46
C LEU A 374 -14.19 -1.76 -14.91
N THR A 375 -15.40 -1.45 -15.40
CA THR A 375 -15.61 -0.99 -16.78
C THR A 375 -16.07 0.46 -16.88
N VAL A 376 -15.84 1.03 -18.06
CA VAL A 376 -16.37 2.32 -18.53
C VAL A 376 -16.87 2.16 -19.96
N TYR A 377 -17.80 3.03 -20.36
CA TYR A 377 -18.54 2.96 -21.62
C TYR A 377 -18.45 4.31 -22.33
N ILE A 378 -17.34 4.52 -23.03
CA ILE A 378 -17.12 5.78 -23.76
C ILE A 378 -17.74 5.64 -25.17
N PRO A 379 -18.52 6.64 -25.65
CA PRO A 379 -19.09 6.65 -27.01
C PRO A 379 -18.06 6.83 -28.13
#